data_AF-A0A1G0M0I3-F1
#
_entry.id   AF-A0A1G0M0I3-F1
#
_cell.length_a   1.000
_cell.length_b   1.000
_cell.length_c   1.000
_cell.angle_alpha   90.00
_cell.angle_beta   90.00
_cell.angle_gamma   90.00
#
_symmetry.space_group_name_H-M   'P 1'
#
loop_
_entity.id
_entity.type
_entity.pdbx_description
1 polymer ?
#
loop_
_entity_poly.entity_id
_entity_poly.type
_entity_poly.pdbx_seq_one_letter_code
_entity_poly.pdbx_strand_id
1 'polypeptide(L)'
;MGEASEAIAEEVPDYGPALNLIRRRRKYFFGVVLIYIPAIWIIHGISPTNKTMFTTIGIWVVLLLITCMMSAVTRCPRCGNYFHVNGMSMLYLRRCLHCQLHINADRTK
;
A
#
# COMPACT_ATOMS: atom_id res chain seq x y z
N MET A 1 35.46 40.14 -0.45
CA MET A 1 35.26 39.10 0.60
C MET A 1 33.85 39.24 1.13
N GLY A 2 32.90 38.42 0.66
CA GLY A 2 31.50 38.53 1.11
C GLY A 2 30.47 37.59 0.46
N GLU A 3 30.88 36.60 -0.34
CA GLU A 3 29.95 35.75 -1.11
C GLU A 3 30.06 34.26 -0.71
N ALA A 4 29.90 33.94 0.58
CA ALA A 4 30.00 32.55 1.06
C ALA A 4 28.94 32.17 2.10
N SER A 5 27.75 32.81 2.10
CA SER A 5 26.72 32.51 3.10
C SER A 5 25.28 32.39 2.58
N GLU A 6 25.08 32.25 1.26
CA GLU A 6 23.80 31.74 0.77
C GLU A 6 23.72 30.25 1.09
N ALA A 7 23.24 30.00 2.31
CA ALA A 7 22.72 28.73 2.74
C ALA A 7 21.80 28.20 1.65
N ILE A 8 22.27 27.17 0.93
CA ILE A 8 21.40 26.28 0.18
C ILE A 8 20.48 25.70 1.25
N ALA A 9 19.30 26.29 1.39
CA ALA A 9 18.18 25.65 2.03
C ALA A 9 17.96 24.37 1.24
N GLU A 10 18.57 23.28 1.70
CA GLU A 10 18.30 21.95 1.20
C GLU A 10 16.80 21.75 1.45
N GLU A 11 15.99 21.93 0.40
CA GLU A 11 14.58 21.58 0.45
C GLU A 11 14.52 20.08 0.71
N VAL A 12 14.43 19.73 1.99
CA VAL A 12 14.18 18.35 2.41
C VAL A 12 12.88 17.94 1.70
N PRO A 13 12.93 17.01 0.75
CA PRO A 13 11.78 16.78 -0.11
C PRO A 13 10.62 16.29 0.75
N ASP A 14 9.48 16.99 0.71
CA ASP A 14 8.31 16.59 1.48
C ASP A 14 7.71 15.30 0.90
N TYR A 15 8.05 14.17 1.53
CA TYR A 15 7.55 12.86 1.17
C TYR A 15 6.14 12.57 1.72
N GLY A 16 5.58 13.46 2.55
CA GLY A 16 4.30 13.29 3.24
C GLY A 16 3.13 12.84 2.37
N PRO A 17 2.78 13.55 1.27
CA PRO A 17 1.64 13.19 0.44
C PRO A 17 1.81 11.83 -0.25
N ALA A 18 3.00 11.53 -0.75
CA ALA A 18 3.30 10.25 -1.41
C ALA A 18 3.28 9.07 -0.42
N LEU A 19 3.90 9.23 0.76
CA LEU A 19 3.86 8.21 1.80
C LEU A 19 2.44 7.99 2.34
N ASN A 20 1.61 9.04 2.41
CA ASN A 20 0.21 8.90 2.79
C ASN A 20 -0.60 8.07 1.78
N LEU A 21 -0.34 8.25 0.48
CA LEU A 21 -0.95 7.42 -0.56
C LEU A 21 -0.58 5.94 -0.41
N ILE A 22 0.71 5.64 -0.16
CA ILE A 22 1.22 4.28 0.07
C ILE A 22 0.51 3.65 1.29
N ARG A 23 0.42 4.39 2.41
CA ARG A 23 -0.30 3.95 3.61
C ARG A 23 -1.76 3.66 3.34
N ARG A 24 -2.45 4.54 2.61
CA ARG A 24 -3.87 4.38 2.28
C ARG A 24 -4.12 3.14 1.43
N ARG A 25 -3.32 2.93 0.38
CA ARG A 25 -3.42 1.75 -0.48
C ARG A 25 -3.11 0.45 0.27
N ARG A 26 -2.11 0.47 1.15
CA ARG A 26 -1.82 -0.66 2.06
C ARG A 26 -3.01 -0.96 2.98
N LYS A 27 -3.64 0.06 3.56
CA LYS A 27 -4.86 -0.11 4.38
C LYS A 27 -6.02 -0.71 3.59
N TYR A 28 -6.23 -0.29 2.34
CA TYR A 28 -7.28 -0.89 1.50
C TYR A 28 -7.03 -2.37 1.21
N PHE A 29 -5.80 -2.73 0.82
CA PHE A 29 -5.46 -4.14 0.59
C PHE A 29 -5.71 -5.00 1.84
N PHE A 30 -5.18 -4.59 3.00
CA PHE A 30 -5.41 -5.34 4.25
C PHE A 30 -6.87 -5.30 4.70
N GLY A 31 -7.60 -4.21 4.45
CA GLY A 31 -9.03 -4.13 4.71
C GLY A 31 -9.82 -5.15 3.89
N VAL A 32 -9.52 -5.29 2.60
CA VAL A 32 -10.13 -6.31 1.74
C VAL A 32 -9.72 -7.72 2.17
N VAL A 33 -8.46 -7.97 2.56
CA VAL A 33 -8.06 -9.28 3.09
C VAL A 33 -8.87 -9.63 4.35
N LEU A 34 -9.01 -8.68 5.28
CA LEU A 34 -9.73 -8.91 6.54
C LEU A 34 -11.23 -9.09 6.34
N ILE A 35 -11.85 -8.48 5.31
CA ILE A 35 -13.29 -8.60 5.05
C ILE A 35 -13.71 -10.03 4.68
N TYR A 36 -12.75 -10.86 4.24
CA TYR A 36 -13.01 -12.25 3.88
C TYR A 36 -13.60 -13.05 5.04
N ILE A 37 -13.02 -12.91 6.24
CA ILE A 37 -13.39 -13.66 7.44
C ILE A 37 -14.86 -13.41 7.84
N PRO A 38 -15.32 -12.16 8.06
CA PRO A 38 -16.70 -11.91 8.40
C PRO A 38 -17.65 -12.23 7.23
N ALA A 39 -17.22 -12.04 5.96
CA ALA A 39 -18.05 -12.36 4.81
C ALA A 39 -18.42 -13.85 4.78
N ILE A 40 -17.44 -14.74 4.92
CA ILE A 40 -17.69 -16.18 4.95
C ILE A 40 -18.61 -16.57 6.12
N TRP A 41 -18.38 -16.01 7.31
CA TRP A 41 -19.22 -16.30 8.47
C TRP A 41 -20.68 -15.88 8.27
N ILE A 42 -20.92 -14.67 7.75
CA ILE A 42 -22.26 -14.15 7.46
C ILE A 42 -22.96 -15.00 6.40
N ILE A 43 -22.27 -15.33 5.30
CA ILE A 43 -22.87 -16.07 4.19
C ILE A 43 -23.22 -17.49 4.61
N HIS A 44 -22.34 -18.13 5.37
CA HIS A 44 -22.61 -19.46 5.91
C HIS A 44 -23.82 -19.46 6.87
N GLY A 45 -24.06 -18.36 7.58
CA GLY A 45 -25.24 -18.19 8.44
C GLY A 45 -26.55 -17.94 7.70
N ILE A 46 -26.52 -17.31 6.51
CA ILE A 46 -27.74 -16.92 5.77
C ILE A 46 -28.14 -17.97 4.72
N SER A 47 -27.18 -18.47 3.94
CA SER A 47 -27.45 -19.44 2.88
C SER A 47 -26.21 -20.30 2.59
N PRO A 48 -26.17 -21.55 3.08
CA PRO A 48 -25.04 -22.47 2.86
C PRO A 48 -25.00 -23.06 1.44
N THR A 49 -25.58 -22.37 0.46
CA THR A 49 -25.64 -22.87 -0.92
C THR A 49 -24.30 -22.66 -1.63
N ASN A 50 -23.87 -23.63 -2.42
CA ASN A 50 -22.62 -23.52 -3.20
C ASN A 50 -22.60 -22.28 -4.11
N LYS A 51 -23.75 -21.89 -4.69
CA LYS A 51 -23.85 -20.75 -5.61
C LYS A 51 -23.53 -19.42 -4.91
N THR A 52 -24.15 -19.14 -3.75
CA THR A 52 -23.90 -17.91 -2.98
C THR A 52 -22.45 -17.82 -2.53
N MET A 53 -21.89 -18.94 -2.08
CA MET A 53 -20.48 -19.01 -1.67
C MET A 53 -19.51 -18.70 -2.82
N PHE A 54 -19.73 -19.30 -4.00
CA PHE A 54 -18.91 -19.04 -5.19
C PHE A 54 -19.01 -17.58 -5.65
N THR A 55 -20.22 -17.01 -5.69
CA THR A 55 -20.41 -15.62 -6.12
C THR A 55 -19.69 -14.65 -5.18
N THR A 56 -19.80 -14.83 -3.87
CA THR A 56 -19.10 -13.94 -2.92
C THR A 56 -17.59 -14.08 -3.02
N ILE A 57 -17.07 -15.30 -3.09
CA ILE A 57 -15.62 -15.51 -3.27
C ILE A 57 -15.16 -14.82 -4.55
N GLY A 58 -15.92 -14.94 -5.65
CA GLY A 58 -15.61 -14.25 -6.90
C GLY A 58 -15.53 -12.73 -6.75
N ILE A 59 -16.53 -12.10 -6.11
CA ILE A 59 -16.53 -10.65 -5.85
C ILE A 59 -15.33 -10.25 -5.00
N TRP A 60 -15.05 -11.01 -3.93
CA TRP A 60 -13.95 -10.74 -3.04
C TRP A 60 -12.58 -10.84 -3.74
N VAL A 61 -12.38 -11.87 -4.58
CA VAL A 61 -11.16 -12.02 -5.39
C VAL A 61 -10.96 -10.82 -6.32
N VAL A 62 -12.01 -10.35 -6.98
CA VAL A 62 -11.92 -9.16 -7.85
C VAL A 62 -11.48 -7.92 -7.07
N LEU A 63 -12.07 -7.67 -5.89
CA LEU A 63 -11.67 -6.56 -5.02
C LEU A 63 -10.22 -6.70 -4.54
N LEU A 64 -9.81 -7.94 -4.23
CA LEU A 64 -8.44 -8.24 -3.81
C LEU A 64 -7.45 -7.93 -4.94
N LEU A 65 -7.75 -8.34 -6.17
CA LEU A 65 -6.92 -8.07 -7.35
C LEU A 65 -6.80 -6.56 -7.61
N ILE A 66 -7.89 -5.81 -7.52
CA ILE A 66 -7.88 -4.35 -7.71
C ILE A 66 -6.96 -3.69 -6.66
N THR A 67 -7.17 -4.00 -5.38
CA THR A 67 -6.38 -3.39 -4.30
C THR A 67 -4.91 -3.80 -4.34
N CYS A 68 -4.63 -5.04 -4.77
CA CYS A 68 -3.29 -5.57 -5.02
C CYS A 68 -2.58 -4.84 -6.18
N MET A 69 -3.26 -4.60 -7.30
CA MET A 69 -2.68 -3.82 -8.41
C MET A 69 -2.44 -2.37 -8.00
N MET A 70 -3.37 -1.77 -7.27
CA MET A 70 -3.21 -0.40 -6.76
C MET A 70 -1.99 -0.27 -5.85
N SER A 71 -1.71 -1.23 -4.98
CA SER A 71 -0.54 -1.22 -4.10
C SER A 71 0.76 -1.57 -4.83
N ALA A 72 0.71 -2.41 -5.87
CA ALA A 72 1.86 -2.79 -6.68
C ALA A 72 2.44 -1.58 -7.43
N VAL A 73 1.58 -0.75 -8.03
CA VAL A 73 2.01 0.39 -8.86
C VAL A 73 2.39 1.64 -8.06
N THR A 74 2.41 1.60 -6.73
CA THR A 74 2.86 2.76 -5.94
C THR A 74 4.35 2.97 -6.06
N ARG A 75 4.76 4.17 -6.47
CA ARG A 75 6.17 4.56 -6.55
C ARG A 75 6.67 5.11 -5.22
N CYS A 76 7.92 4.82 -4.91
CA CYS A 76 8.64 5.39 -3.79
C CYS A 76 9.03 6.84 -4.11
N PRO A 77 8.76 7.82 -3.22
CA PRO A 77 9.09 9.22 -3.49
C PRO A 77 10.58 9.54 -3.41
N ARG A 78 11.41 8.64 -2.86
CA ARG A 78 12.87 8.80 -2.79
C ARG A 78 13.60 8.23 -4.01
N CYS A 79 13.29 6.99 -4.40
CA CYS A 79 14.02 6.28 -5.46
C CYS A 79 13.24 6.07 -6.76
N GLY A 80 11.96 6.49 -6.84
CA GLY A 80 11.11 6.35 -8.04
C GLY A 80 10.62 4.93 -8.35
N ASN A 81 11.29 3.89 -7.86
CA ASN A 81 10.89 2.49 -8.03
C ASN A 81 9.58 2.12 -7.31
N TYR A 82 8.96 1.00 -7.70
CA TYR A 82 7.79 0.46 -7.02
C TYR A 82 8.10 0.12 -5.55
N PHE A 83 7.28 0.63 -4.64
CA PHE A 83 7.55 0.54 -3.20
C PHE A 83 7.50 -0.90 -2.67
N HIS A 84 6.52 -1.68 -3.15
CA HIS A 84 6.23 -3.05 -2.68
C HIS A 84 6.68 -4.14 -3.66
N VAL A 85 7.24 -3.79 -4.82
CA VAL A 85 7.61 -4.76 -5.87
C VAL A 85 9.11 -4.73 -6.11
N ASN A 86 9.74 -5.91 -6.06
CA ASN A 86 11.11 -6.12 -6.48
C ASN A 86 11.22 -7.43 -7.28
N GLY A 87 11.47 -7.32 -8.59
CA GLY A 87 11.42 -8.46 -9.51
C GLY A 87 10.05 -9.15 -9.49
N MET A 88 10.05 -10.46 -9.24
CA MET A 88 8.82 -11.27 -9.12
C MET A 88 8.19 -11.20 -7.72
N SER A 89 8.86 -10.59 -6.74
CA SER A 89 8.39 -10.54 -5.35
C SER A 89 7.55 -9.28 -5.09
N MET A 90 6.33 -9.47 -4.54
CA MET A 90 5.52 -8.41 -3.96
C MET A 90 5.46 -8.60 -2.45
N LEU A 91 6.07 -7.70 -1.68
CA LEU A 91 6.15 -7.79 -0.23
C LEU A 91 5.61 -6.51 0.42
N TYR A 92 4.72 -6.67 1.40
CA TYR A 92 4.08 -5.57 2.13
C TYR A 92 4.87 -5.12 3.38
N LEU A 93 6.18 -4.91 3.21
CA LEU A 93 7.06 -4.40 4.26
C LEU A 93 6.76 -2.93 4.59
N ARG A 94 7.18 -2.48 5.78
CA ARG A 94 7.09 -1.07 6.19
C ARG A 94 8.20 -0.19 5.61
N ARG A 95 9.07 -0.77 4.77
CA ARG A 95 10.20 -0.12 4.12
C ARG A 95 10.17 -0.40 2.62
N CYS A 96 10.62 0.56 1.81
CA CYS A 96 10.79 0.35 0.38
C CYS A 96 11.78 -0.78 0.11
N LEU A 97 11.46 -1.69 -0.82
CA LEU A 97 12.32 -2.82 -1.17
C LEU A 97 13.65 -2.42 -1.82
N HIS A 98 13.76 -1.19 -2.34
CA HIS A 98 14.93 -0.70 -3.07
C HIS A 98 15.81 0.20 -2.19
N CYS A 99 15.25 1.26 -1.62
CA CYS A 99 16.01 2.27 -0.86
C CYS A 99 15.78 2.22 0.66
N GLN A 100 15.00 1.26 1.15
CA GLN A 100 14.70 1.06 2.58
C GLN A 100 14.02 2.27 3.28
N LEU A 101 13.49 3.23 2.51
CA LEU A 101 12.70 4.35 3.04
C LEU A 101 11.52 3.82 3.86
N HIS A 102 11.42 4.22 5.11
CA HIS A 102 10.34 3.81 5.99
C HIS A 102 9.03 4.53 5.63
N ILE A 103 7.90 3.81 5.70
CA ILE A 103 6.56 4.30 5.34
C ILE A 103 6.07 5.49 6.19
N ASN A 104 6.68 5.69 7.36
CA ASN A 104 6.40 6.81 8.28
C ASN A 104 7.57 7.81 8.37
N ALA A 105 8.47 7.84 7.39
CA ALA A 105 9.62 8.74 7.41
C ALA A 105 9.24 10.23 7.48
N ASP A 106 8.03 10.59 7.02
CA ASP A 106 7.45 11.94 7.14
C ASP A 106 6.93 12.27 8.56
N ARG A 107 6.70 11.26 9.40
CA ARG A 107 6.16 11.44 10.77
C ARG A 107 7.22 11.40 11.86
N THR A 108 8.41 10.87 11.54
CA THR A 108 9.58 10.89 12.41
C THR A 108 10.32 12.20 12.19
N LYS A 109 9.89 13.25 12.90
CA LYS A 109 10.75 14.39 13.25
C LYS A 109 11.31 14.15 14.65
#